data_AF-T0ZBJ7-F1
#
_entry.id   AF-T0ZBJ7-F1
#
_cell.length_a   1.000
_cell.length_b   1.000
_cell.length_c   1.000
_cell.angle_alpha   90.00
_cell.angle_beta   90.00
_cell.angle_gamma   90.00
#
_symmetry.space_group_name_H-M   'P 1'
#
loop_
_entity.id
_entity.type
_entity.pdbx_description
1 polymer ?
#
loop_
_entity_poly.entity_id
_entity_poly.type
_entity_poly.pdbx_seq_one_letter_code
_entity_poly.pdbx_strand_id
1 'polypeptide(L)'
;ELHDVGAPQTIDQTRLFGRAVRWFAEPGVPDEAARDSWRSLASRAVAEARDGPLGPGPVHLNLAFREPLLGRPGELPAARAPQGSWHRVVPVGAQAGAGAGAGLGDLLGISGPAGASGLGGASESAAELAEDLRPGSRGVIVAGAGADEVAGDVAALAAELGWPVLADPRSGCRSADRNVIGAADALLRVKAFADEMV
;
A
#
# COMPACT_ATOMS: atom_id res chain seq x y z
N GLU A 1 -3.37 -22.18 -27.29
CA GLU A 1 -3.76 -23.33 -28.16
C GLU A 1 -3.92 -24.66 -27.42
N LEU A 2 -3.78 -24.69 -26.08
CA LEU A 2 -3.97 -25.92 -25.29
C LEU A 2 -4.94 -25.73 -24.10
N HIS A 3 -5.74 -24.66 -24.09
CA HIS A 3 -6.70 -24.44 -23.02
C HIS A 3 -7.90 -25.38 -23.19
N ASP A 4 -8.38 -25.96 -22.09
CA ASP A 4 -9.60 -26.78 -22.02
C ASP A 4 -9.65 -28.03 -22.93
N VAL A 5 -8.49 -28.53 -23.36
CA VAL A 5 -8.40 -29.74 -24.22
C VAL A 5 -7.85 -30.97 -23.50
N GLY A 6 -7.74 -30.93 -22.16
CA GLY A 6 -7.16 -32.03 -21.37
C GLY A 6 -5.66 -32.24 -21.62
N ALA A 7 -4.96 -31.18 -22.05
CA ALA A 7 -3.52 -31.21 -22.22
C ALA A 7 -2.82 -31.50 -20.88
N PRO A 8 -1.77 -32.33 -20.86
CA PRO A 8 -1.04 -32.63 -19.64
C PRO A 8 -0.49 -31.32 -19.04
N GLN A 9 -0.61 -31.20 -17.71
CA GLN A 9 -0.15 -30.02 -16.95
C GLN A 9 -0.78 -28.68 -17.37
N THR A 10 -1.98 -28.70 -17.97
CA THR A 10 -2.75 -27.49 -18.27
C THR A 10 -3.99 -27.41 -17.38
N ILE A 11 -4.20 -26.25 -16.75
CA ILE A 11 -5.40 -25.92 -15.97
C ILE A 11 -5.93 -24.56 -16.44
N ASP A 12 -7.17 -24.23 -16.09
CA ASP A 12 -7.68 -22.87 -16.23
C ASP A 12 -6.93 -21.94 -15.25
N GLN A 13 -6.12 -21.04 -15.81
CA GLN A 13 -5.37 -20.04 -15.05
C GLN A 13 -6.02 -18.66 -15.12
N THR A 14 -7.13 -18.50 -15.84
CA THR A 14 -7.81 -17.22 -15.96
C THR A 14 -8.34 -16.80 -14.59
N ARG A 15 -7.82 -15.67 -14.07
CA ARG A 15 -8.15 -15.16 -12.74
C ARG A 15 -7.97 -16.20 -11.61
N LEU A 16 -6.94 -17.04 -11.69
CA LEU A 16 -6.64 -18.08 -10.68
C LEU A 16 -6.66 -17.58 -9.22
N PHE A 17 -6.23 -16.35 -8.99
CA PHE A 17 -6.17 -15.72 -7.65
C PHE A 17 -7.39 -14.83 -7.30
N GLY A 18 -8.39 -14.77 -8.18
CA GLY A 18 -9.62 -13.99 -7.99
C GLY A 18 -9.36 -12.55 -7.58
N ARG A 19 -9.94 -12.15 -6.44
CA ARG A 19 -9.85 -10.79 -5.89
C ARG A 19 -8.63 -10.55 -5.00
N ALA A 20 -7.77 -11.55 -4.81
CA ALA A 20 -6.57 -11.40 -3.99
C ALA A 20 -5.49 -10.54 -4.66
N VAL A 21 -5.59 -10.32 -5.98
CA VAL A 21 -4.67 -9.49 -6.76
C VAL A 21 -5.26 -8.12 -7.05
N ARG A 22 -4.38 -7.11 -7.13
CA ARG A 22 -4.72 -5.73 -7.50
C ARG A 22 -5.14 -5.63 -8.95
N TRP A 23 -4.51 -6.43 -9.80
CA TRP A 23 -4.74 -6.40 -11.23
C TRP A 23 -4.43 -7.74 -11.90
N PHE A 24 -5.18 -8.05 -12.95
CA PHE A 24 -5.03 -9.26 -13.76
C PHE A 24 -4.97 -8.89 -15.25
N ALA A 25 -4.03 -9.48 -15.99
CA ALA A 25 -3.97 -9.37 -17.44
C ALA A 25 -3.53 -10.68 -18.10
N GLU A 26 -4.08 -10.92 -19.29
CA GLU A 26 -3.78 -12.07 -20.16
C GLU A 26 -3.58 -11.54 -21.58
N PRO A 27 -2.34 -11.14 -21.95
CA PRO A 27 -2.05 -10.49 -23.23
C PRO A 27 -2.10 -11.43 -24.45
N GLY A 28 -2.36 -12.73 -24.23
CA GLY A 28 -2.28 -13.75 -25.28
C GLY A 28 -0.85 -14.20 -25.57
N VAL A 29 -0.67 -14.86 -26.72
CA VAL A 29 0.62 -15.42 -27.14
C VAL A 29 1.54 -14.29 -27.65
N PRO A 30 2.81 -14.24 -27.23
CA PRO A 30 3.79 -13.30 -27.76
C PRO A 30 3.88 -13.36 -29.30
N ASP A 31 3.73 -12.19 -29.92
CA ASP A 31 3.89 -11.97 -31.35
C ASP A 31 4.84 -10.78 -31.56
N GLU A 32 5.72 -10.87 -32.55
CA GLU A 32 6.68 -9.82 -32.89
C GLU A 32 5.95 -8.54 -33.31
N ALA A 33 4.79 -8.63 -33.95
CA ALA A 33 3.97 -7.46 -34.28
C ALA A 33 3.50 -6.69 -33.03
N ALA A 34 3.38 -7.37 -31.89
CA ALA A 34 2.96 -6.79 -30.61
C ALA A 34 4.15 -6.44 -29.68
N ARG A 35 5.40 -6.56 -30.16
CA ARG A 35 6.65 -6.36 -29.37
C ARG A 35 6.68 -5.08 -28.53
N ASP A 36 6.13 -3.99 -29.07
CA ASP A 36 6.19 -2.66 -28.43
C ASP A 36 5.19 -2.52 -27.27
N SER A 37 4.18 -3.39 -27.20
CA SER A 37 3.18 -3.39 -26.11
C SER A 37 3.72 -3.96 -24.80
N TRP A 38 4.72 -4.85 -24.85
CA TRP A 38 5.21 -5.59 -23.68
C TRP A 38 5.86 -4.71 -22.61
N ARG A 39 6.60 -3.67 -23.01
CA ARG A 39 7.16 -2.69 -22.04
C ARG A 39 6.06 -1.90 -21.35
N SER A 40 5.04 -1.51 -22.12
CA SER A 40 3.86 -0.82 -21.63
C SER A 40 3.13 -1.69 -20.61
N LEU A 41 2.88 -2.97 -20.94
CA LEU A 41 2.27 -3.96 -20.06
C LEU A 41 3.06 -4.15 -18.76
N ALA A 42 4.38 -4.33 -18.85
CA ALA A 42 5.25 -4.51 -17.69
C ALA A 42 5.25 -3.26 -16.79
N SER A 43 5.35 -2.06 -17.39
CA SER A 43 5.28 -0.80 -16.63
C SER A 43 3.94 -0.64 -15.92
N ARG A 44 2.84 -1.05 -16.56
CA ARG A 44 1.52 -1.03 -15.92
C ARG A 44 1.45 -2.02 -14.76
N ALA A 45 1.91 -3.26 -14.95
CA ALA A 45 1.91 -4.26 -13.89
C ALA A 45 2.64 -3.78 -12.63
N VAL A 46 3.79 -3.10 -12.80
CA VAL A 46 4.53 -2.50 -11.68
C VAL A 46 3.74 -1.35 -11.03
N ALA A 47 3.14 -0.48 -11.83
CA ALA A 47 2.35 0.64 -11.31
C ALA A 47 1.11 0.15 -10.54
N GLU A 48 0.39 -0.85 -11.04
CA GLU A 48 -0.77 -1.45 -10.36
C GLU A 48 -0.37 -2.18 -9.07
N ALA A 49 0.85 -2.76 -9.02
CA ALA A 49 1.35 -3.46 -7.85
C ALA A 49 1.81 -2.52 -6.72
N ARG A 50 2.29 -1.33 -7.07
CA ARG A 50 2.82 -0.35 -6.10
C ARG A 50 1.81 0.72 -5.73
N ASP A 51 1.19 1.30 -6.75
CA ASP A 51 0.41 2.54 -6.66
C ASP A 51 -1.06 2.31 -7.05
N GLY A 52 -1.50 1.05 -7.05
CA GLY A 52 -2.89 0.68 -7.34
C GLY A 52 -3.89 1.40 -6.40
N PRO A 53 -5.13 1.64 -6.84
CA PRO A 53 -6.12 2.43 -6.08
C PRO A 53 -6.46 1.83 -4.71
N LEU A 54 -6.32 0.53 -4.54
CA LEU A 54 -6.55 -0.15 -3.26
C LEU A 54 -5.31 -0.15 -2.34
N GLY A 55 -4.20 0.47 -2.78
CA GLY A 55 -2.87 0.35 -2.20
C GLY A 55 -2.02 -0.78 -2.80
N PRO A 56 -0.77 -0.95 -2.33
CA PRO A 56 0.17 -1.92 -2.86
C PRO A 56 -0.30 -3.37 -2.67
N GLY A 57 0.06 -4.23 -3.61
CA GLY A 57 -0.24 -5.66 -3.52
C GLY A 57 0.10 -6.46 -4.78
N PRO A 58 -0.18 -7.78 -4.76
CA PRO A 58 0.20 -8.67 -5.85
C PRO A 58 -0.62 -8.40 -7.12
N VAL A 59 0.01 -8.61 -8.28
CA VAL A 59 -0.63 -8.59 -9.60
C VAL A 59 -0.42 -9.92 -10.30
N HIS A 60 -1.32 -10.31 -11.20
CA HIS A 60 -1.23 -11.57 -11.93
C HIS A 60 -1.18 -11.33 -13.43
N LEU A 61 -0.09 -11.76 -14.07
CA LEU A 61 0.05 -11.78 -15.53
C LEU A 61 0.03 -13.25 -15.98
N ASN A 62 -1.02 -13.63 -16.72
CA ASN A 62 -1.12 -14.96 -17.32
C ASN A 62 -0.53 -14.91 -18.74
N LEU A 63 0.69 -15.45 -18.91
CA LEU A 63 1.42 -15.37 -20.18
C LEU A 63 1.30 -16.68 -20.94
N ALA A 64 0.57 -16.66 -22.06
CA ALA A 64 0.44 -17.82 -22.92
C ALA A 64 1.70 -17.97 -23.78
N PHE A 65 2.37 -19.13 -23.73
CA PHE A 65 3.49 -19.42 -24.63
C PHE A 65 3.12 -20.55 -25.59
N ARG A 66 3.61 -20.44 -26.84
CA ARG A 66 3.51 -21.49 -27.86
C ARG A 66 4.88 -22.11 -28.04
N GLU A 67 4.92 -23.41 -28.30
CA GLU A 67 6.16 -24.08 -28.69
C GLU A 67 6.72 -23.51 -30.01
N PRO A 68 8.05 -23.47 -30.16
CA PRO A 68 9.07 -23.90 -29.21
C PRO A 68 9.33 -22.85 -28.11
N LEU A 69 9.48 -23.32 -26.85
CA LEU A 69 9.82 -22.47 -25.71
C LEU A 69 11.33 -22.16 -25.61
N LEU A 70 12.12 -22.74 -26.51
CA LEU A 70 13.55 -22.56 -26.60
C LEU A 70 13.89 -21.75 -27.84
N GLY A 71 14.72 -20.73 -27.67
CA GLY A 71 15.18 -19.87 -28.74
C GLY A 71 16.50 -19.20 -28.39
N ARG A 72 17.10 -18.52 -29.35
CA ARG A 72 18.22 -17.61 -29.10
C ARG A 72 17.64 -16.26 -28.67
N PRO A 73 18.00 -15.73 -27.49
CA PRO A 73 17.59 -14.38 -27.11
C PRO A 73 18.01 -13.39 -28.20
N GLY A 74 17.06 -12.62 -28.72
CA GLY A 74 17.36 -11.49 -29.61
C GLY A 74 17.86 -10.29 -28.81
N GLU A 75 18.36 -9.27 -29.51
CA GLU A 75 18.65 -7.99 -28.87
C GLU A 75 17.34 -7.38 -28.35
N LEU A 76 17.34 -7.02 -27.06
CA LEU A 76 16.22 -6.26 -26.50
C LEU A 76 16.18 -4.90 -27.17
N PRO A 77 14.99 -4.39 -27.55
CA PRO A 77 14.91 -3.03 -28.08
C PRO A 77 15.49 -2.03 -27.08
N ALA A 78 16.05 -0.93 -27.59
CA ALA A 78 16.66 0.08 -26.73
C ALA A 78 15.71 0.50 -25.60
N ALA A 79 16.24 0.61 -24.39
CA ALA A 79 15.49 1.19 -23.29
C ALA A 79 15.08 2.62 -23.68
N ARG A 80 13.82 2.97 -23.41
CA ARG A 80 13.39 4.37 -23.58
C ARG A 80 14.22 5.23 -22.63
N ALA A 81 14.68 6.39 -23.11
CA ALA A 81 15.27 7.41 -22.24
C ALA A 81 14.35 7.67 -21.04
N PRO A 82 14.88 7.98 -19.85
CA PRO A 82 14.07 8.22 -18.66
C PRO A 82 13.22 9.48 -18.84
N GLN A 83 12.01 9.32 -19.38
CA GLN A 83 11.05 10.40 -19.64
C GLN A 83 9.81 10.26 -18.73
N GLY A 84 9.92 9.50 -17.65
CA GLY A 84 8.81 9.09 -16.77
C GLY A 84 8.30 7.67 -17.04
N SER A 85 7.37 7.20 -16.20
CA SER A 85 6.75 5.88 -16.35
C SER A 85 5.83 5.83 -17.57
N TRP A 86 5.74 4.66 -18.22
CA TRP A 86 4.84 4.47 -19.37
C TRP A 86 3.37 4.49 -18.94
N HIS A 87 3.13 4.03 -17.71
CA HIS A 87 1.85 4.10 -17.03
C HIS A 87 2.04 4.79 -15.71
N ARG A 88 1.15 5.73 -15.43
CA ARG A 88 0.94 6.24 -14.09
C ARG A 88 -0.46 5.79 -13.72
N VAL A 89 -0.55 4.89 -12.76
CA VAL A 89 -1.81 4.73 -12.05
C VAL A 89 -1.97 6.01 -11.28
N VAL A 90 -2.97 6.80 -11.65
CA VAL A 90 -3.32 8.00 -10.89
C VAL A 90 -4.21 7.49 -9.76
N PRO A 91 -3.77 7.58 -8.50
CA PRO A 91 -4.66 7.33 -7.38
C PRO A 91 -5.87 8.24 -7.52
N VAL A 92 -7.06 7.72 -7.25
CA VAL A 92 -8.28 8.54 -7.25
C VAL A 92 -8.14 9.57 -6.11
N GLY A 93 -7.69 10.78 -6.46
CA GLY A 93 -7.41 11.88 -5.52
C GLY A 93 -6.12 12.68 -5.78
N ALA A 94 -5.20 12.21 -6.63
CA ALA A 94 -3.85 12.79 -6.77
C ALA A 94 -3.74 14.05 -7.67
N GLN A 95 -4.81 14.82 -7.86
CA GLN A 95 -4.74 16.14 -8.49
C GLN A 95 -5.09 17.24 -7.48
N ALA A 96 -4.21 17.53 -6.52
CA ALA A 96 -4.26 18.78 -5.75
C ALA A 96 -2.89 19.12 -5.09
N GLY A 97 -2.30 20.24 -5.51
CA GLY A 97 -1.58 21.18 -4.64
C GLY A 97 -0.16 20.84 -4.18
N ALA A 98 0.85 21.35 -4.91
CA ALA A 98 2.18 21.61 -4.36
C ALA A 98 2.15 22.92 -3.56
N GLY A 99 2.47 22.89 -2.27
CA GLY A 99 2.59 24.08 -1.42
C GLY A 99 3.23 23.74 -0.07
N ALA A 100 4.31 24.46 0.27
CA ALA A 100 5.17 24.23 1.43
C ALA A 100 4.68 24.99 2.67
N GLY A 101 4.79 24.38 3.86
CA GLY A 101 4.68 25.08 5.15
C GLY A 101 4.56 24.15 6.38
N ALA A 102 5.71 23.84 7.02
CA ALA A 102 5.82 23.02 8.22
C ALA A 102 5.04 23.59 9.43
N GLY A 103 3.91 22.98 9.73
CA GLY A 103 3.13 23.16 10.96
C GLY A 103 2.72 21.81 11.57
N LEU A 104 2.00 21.81 12.69
CA LEU A 104 1.44 20.61 13.33
C LEU A 104 0.62 19.73 12.36
N GLY A 105 0.05 20.32 11.31
CA GLY A 105 -0.59 19.60 10.20
C GLY A 105 0.35 18.78 9.32
N ASP A 106 1.63 19.14 9.22
CA ASP A 106 2.67 18.37 8.51
C ASP A 106 3.16 17.19 9.37
N LEU A 107 3.24 17.35 10.70
CA LEU A 107 3.56 16.27 11.65
C LEU A 107 2.46 15.22 11.77
N LEU A 108 1.20 15.64 11.60
CA LEU A 108 0.06 14.72 11.53
C LEU A 108 0.07 13.85 10.28
N GLY A 109 0.92 14.13 9.28
CA GLY A 109 1.28 13.17 8.23
C GLY A 109 0.09 12.42 7.63
N ILE A 110 -1.06 13.09 7.44
CA ILE A 110 -2.27 12.48 6.88
C ILE A 110 -2.13 12.39 5.36
N SER A 111 -0.99 11.88 4.92
CA SER A 111 -0.91 11.10 3.71
C SER A 111 -1.19 9.65 4.11
N GLY A 112 -2.46 9.36 4.42
CA GLY A 112 -2.91 7.97 4.38
C GLY A 112 -2.61 7.38 3.01
N PRO A 113 -2.69 6.05 2.80
CA PRO A 113 -2.74 5.52 1.44
C PRO A 113 -3.91 6.23 0.74
N ALA A 114 -3.58 7.15 -0.17
CA ALA A 114 -4.55 7.98 -0.87
C ALA A 114 -5.36 7.09 -1.82
N GLY A 115 -6.39 6.41 -1.29
CA GLY A 115 -7.10 5.38 -2.03
C GLY A 115 -8.36 4.80 -1.37
N ALA A 116 -8.74 5.23 -0.17
CA ALA A 116 -10.06 4.95 0.38
C ALA A 116 -11.01 6.15 0.19
N SER A 117 -11.15 6.64 -1.04
CA SER A 117 -12.12 7.69 -1.41
C SER A 117 -13.40 7.07 -1.96
N GLY A 118 -14.10 6.33 -1.11
CA GLY A 118 -15.50 6.63 -0.89
C GLY A 118 -15.55 7.55 0.32
N LEU A 119 -16.14 8.76 0.16
CA LEU A 119 -16.24 9.87 1.12
C LEU A 119 -15.11 10.92 1.02
N GLY A 120 -15.43 12.08 0.44
CA GLY A 120 -14.57 13.27 0.39
C GLY A 120 -14.46 13.99 1.74
N GLY A 121 -14.10 13.28 2.81
CA GLY A 121 -14.05 13.80 4.18
C GLY A 121 -12.65 13.89 4.80
N ALA A 122 -11.61 13.27 4.22
CA ALA A 122 -10.33 13.10 4.95
C ALA A 122 -9.61 14.41 5.31
N SER A 123 -9.65 15.45 4.46
CA SER A 123 -8.98 16.73 4.74
C SER A 123 -9.75 17.62 5.71
N GLU A 124 -11.09 17.56 5.71
CA GLU A 124 -11.92 18.30 6.66
C GLU A 124 -11.91 17.59 8.03
N SER A 125 -12.07 16.26 8.04
CA SER A 125 -11.98 15.45 9.26
C SER A 125 -10.61 15.51 9.92
N ALA A 126 -9.53 15.64 9.14
CA ALA A 126 -8.17 15.86 9.65
C ALA A 126 -8.04 17.17 10.42
N ALA A 127 -8.60 18.25 9.90
CA ALA A 127 -8.57 19.56 10.53
C ALA A 127 -9.44 19.59 11.80
N GLU A 128 -10.62 18.97 11.76
CA GLU A 128 -11.48 18.77 12.93
C GLU A 128 -10.77 17.95 14.02
N LEU A 129 -10.14 16.83 13.65
CA LEU A 129 -9.34 16.02 14.58
C LEU A 129 -8.18 16.83 15.17
N ALA A 130 -7.48 17.62 14.37
CA ALA A 130 -6.36 18.43 14.85
C ALA A 130 -6.78 19.48 15.90
N GLU A 131 -8.03 19.98 15.85
CA GLU A 131 -8.54 20.85 16.91
C GLU A 131 -8.73 20.11 18.23
N ASP A 132 -9.14 18.84 18.20
CA ASP A 132 -9.36 18.01 19.39
C ASP A 132 -8.05 17.42 19.97
N LEU A 133 -7.02 17.23 19.14
CA LEU A 133 -5.72 16.71 19.53
C LEU A 133 -4.86 17.79 20.21
N ARG A 134 -5.09 18.00 21.51
CA ARG A 134 -4.40 19.04 22.29
C ARG A 134 -3.53 18.43 23.39
N PRO A 135 -2.29 18.93 23.61
CA PRO A 135 -1.51 18.57 24.79
C PRO A 135 -2.32 18.81 26.08
N GLY A 136 -2.28 17.87 27.01
CA GLY A 136 -3.02 17.94 28.28
C GLY A 136 -4.46 17.42 28.23
N SER A 137 -4.99 17.07 27.06
CA SER A 137 -6.18 16.23 26.94
C SER A 137 -5.83 14.76 27.20
N ARG A 138 -6.83 13.97 27.62
CA ARG A 138 -6.65 12.53 27.83
C ARG A 138 -6.84 11.80 26.51
N GLY A 139 -5.77 11.19 25.99
CA GLY A 139 -5.85 10.33 24.82
C GLY A 139 -4.77 9.27 24.79
N VAL A 140 -4.86 8.40 23.78
CA VAL A 140 -3.97 7.25 23.56
C VAL A 140 -3.79 7.06 22.06
N ILE A 141 -2.58 6.71 21.64
CA ILE A 141 -2.26 6.37 20.25
C ILE A 141 -2.20 4.85 20.13
N VAL A 142 -2.88 4.27 19.15
CA VAL A 142 -2.84 2.82 18.87
C VAL A 142 -2.12 2.58 17.56
N ALA A 143 -0.94 1.97 17.61
CA ALA A 143 -0.13 1.66 16.45
C ALA A 143 -0.22 0.16 16.13
N GLY A 144 -0.83 -0.15 14.99
CA GLY A 144 -1.02 -1.51 14.47
C GLY A 144 -0.10 -1.83 13.28
N ALA A 145 -0.30 -3.00 12.67
CA ALA A 145 0.46 -3.43 11.50
C ALA A 145 0.35 -2.44 10.32
N GLY A 146 1.49 -2.07 9.72
CA GLY A 146 1.58 -1.10 8.63
C GLY A 146 1.97 0.31 9.06
N ALA A 147 2.18 0.56 10.36
CA ALA A 147 2.71 1.83 10.86
C ALA A 147 4.25 1.95 10.75
N ASP A 148 4.94 0.93 10.23
CA ASP A 148 6.40 0.84 10.24
C ASP A 148 7.07 2.04 9.52
N GLU A 149 6.48 2.49 8.41
CA GLU A 149 7.00 3.62 7.63
C GLU A 149 6.79 4.98 8.31
N VAL A 150 5.80 5.07 9.20
CA VAL A 150 5.43 6.31 9.94
C VAL A 150 5.77 6.23 11.42
N ALA A 151 6.58 5.25 11.83
CA ALA A 151 6.91 5.04 13.25
C ALA A 151 7.60 6.26 13.89
N GLY A 152 8.39 7.01 13.10
CA GLY A 152 8.99 8.27 13.52
C GLY A 152 7.95 9.36 13.79
N ASP A 153 6.95 9.50 12.92
CA ASP A 153 5.88 10.50 13.06
C ASP A 153 4.97 10.17 14.25
N VAL A 154 4.68 8.88 14.46
CA VAL A 154 3.96 8.38 15.65
C VAL A 154 4.70 8.77 16.93
N ALA A 155 6.02 8.59 16.96
CA ALA A 155 6.83 8.96 18.12
C ALA A 155 6.84 10.48 18.35
N ALA A 156 6.94 11.28 17.29
CA ALA A 156 6.90 12.74 17.38
C ALA A 156 5.54 13.23 17.91
N LEU A 157 4.44 12.70 17.38
CA LEU A 157 3.09 13.04 17.83
C LEU A 157 2.85 12.65 19.30
N ALA A 158 3.31 11.47 19.70
CA ALA A 158 3.22 11.02 21.09
C ALA A 158 3.98 11.93 22.06
N ALA A 159 5.17 12.39 21.65
CA ALA A 159 5.98 13.32 22.44
C ALA A 159 5.33 14.70 22.56
N GLU A 160 4.68 15.17 21.49
CA GLU A 160 3.99 16.46 21.48
C GLU A 160 2.69 16.45 22.31
N LEU A 161 1.85 15.43 22.12
CA LEU A 161 0.58 15.30 22.85
C LEU A 161 0.76 14.83 24.30
N GLY A 162 1.90 14.19 24.60
CA GLY A 162 2.13 13.51 25.87
C GLY A 162 1.26 12.27 26.06
N TRP A 163 0.77 11.68 24.97
CA TRP A 163 -0.12 10.52 24.98
C TRP A 163 0.68 9.21 24.91
N PRO A 164 0.27 8.15 25.63
CA PRO A 164 0.89 6.84 25.51
C PRO A 164 0.61 6.20 24.15
N VAL A 165 1.56 5.39 23.67
CA VAL A 165 1.45 4.60 22.43
C VAL A 165 1.27 3.13 22.77
N LEU A 166 0.14 2.53 22.40
CA LEU A 166 -0.05 1.08 22.42
C LEU A 166 0.54 0.50 21.13
N ALA A 167 1.72 -0.11 21.22
CA ALA A 167 2.49 -0.57 20.06
C ALA A 167 2.36 -2.09 19.86
N ASP A 168 1.60 -2.49 18.83
CA ASP A 168 1.53 -3.87 18.35
C ASP A 168 2.92 -4.39 17.91
N PRO A 169 3.26 -5.68 18.09
CA PRO A 169 4.52 -6.24 17.61
C PRO A 169 4.86 -5.95 16.14
N ARG A 170 3.85 -5.75 15.29
CA ARG A 170 4.00 -5.52 13.84
C ARG A 170 3.90 -4.06 13.44
N SER A 171 3.88 -3.13 14.38
CA SER A 171 3.72 -1.70 14.09
C SER A 171 5.03 -0.98 13.76
N GLY A 172 6.18 -1.56 14.08
CA GLY A 172 7.47 -0.86 14.03
C GLY A 172 7.66 0.19 15.14
N CYS A 173 6.62 0.51 15.91
CA CYS A 173 6.63 1.57 16.93
C CYS A 173 7.10 1.12 18.33
N ARG A 174 7.49 -0.16 18.51
CA ARG A 174 8.01 -0.65 19.81
C ARG A 174 9.39 -0.07 20.09
N SER A 175 9.53 0.58 21.25
CA SER A 175 10.80 1.16 21.69
C SER A 175 10.99 0.98 23.20
N ALA A 176 12.16 1.37 23.70
CA ALA A 176 12.44 1.42 25.14
C ALA A 176 11.88 2.68 25.82
N ASP A 177 11.19 3.55 25.08
CA ASP A 177 10.55 4.73 25.65
C ASP A 177 9.45 4.30 26.64
N ARG A 178 9.46 4.93 27.82
CA ARG A 178 8.46 4.72 28.87
C ARG A 178 7.03 5.03 28.42
N ASN A 179 6.88 5.88 27.39
CA ASN A 179 5.59 6.28 26.84
C ASN A 179 5.04 5.25 25.82
N VAL A 180 5.80 4.19 25.52
CA VAL A 180 5.41 3.12 24.61
C VAL A 180 5.07 1.84 25.38
N ILE A 181 3.85 1.35 25.19
CA ILE A 181 3.31 0.16 25.84
C ILE A 181 3.24 -0.97 24.82
N GLY A 182 4.23 -1.86 24.86
CA GLY A 182 4.27 -3.04 23.98
C GLY A 182 3.40 -4.22 24.44
N ALA A 183 2.89 -4.18 25.67
CA ALA A 183 2.17 -5.29 26.32
C ALA A 183 0.67 -5.00 26.53
N ALA A 184 0.08 -4.13 25.70
CA ALA A 184 -1.31 -3.70 25.84
C ALA A 184 -2.30 -4.87 25.92
N ASP A 185 -2.13 -5.91 25.08
CA ASP A 185 -2.98 -7.11 25.11
C ASP A 185 -2.93 -7.83 26.47
N ALA A 186 -1.75 -7.93 27.11
CA ALA A 186 -1.63 -8.58 28.42
C ALA A 186 -2.27 -7.74 29.53
N LEU A 187 -2.10 -6.41 29.48
CA LEU A 187 -2.69 -5.49 30.46
C LEU A 187 -4.21 -5.48 30.38
N LEU A 188 -4.77 -5.39 29.17
CA LEU A 188 -6.22 -5.32 28.96
C LEU A 188 -6.94 -6.65 29.24
N ARG A 189 -6.22 -7.78 29.32
CA ARG A 189 -6.78 -9.05 29.79
C ARG A 189 -7.02 -9.08 31.30
N VAL A 190 -6.39 -8.19 32.07
CA VAL A 190 -6.62 -8.08 33.51
C VAL A 190 -7.84 -7.18 33.73
N LYS A 191 -9.00 -7.79 34.02
CA LYS A 191 -10.27 -7.04 34.18
C LYS A 191 -10.19 -5.86 35.14
N ALA A 192 -9.56 -6.04 36.31
CA ALA A 192 -9.42 -4.94 37.28
C ALA A 192 -8.70 -3.72 36.70
N PHE A 193 -7.70 -3.94 35.83
CA PHE A 193 -7.00 -2.86 35.14
C PHE A 193 -7.84 -2.25 34.02
N ALA A 194 -8.52 -3.09 33.24
CA ALA A 194 -9.38 -2.61 32.15
C ALA A 194 -10.57 -1.77 32.66
N ASP A 195 -11.17 -2.18 33.79
CA ASP A 195 -12.30 -1.49 34.41
C ASP A 195 -11.90 -0.12 35.01
N GLU A 196 -10.62 0.10 35.34
CA GLU A 196 -10.09 1.40 35.79
C GLU A 196 -9.75 2.37 34.63
N MET A 197 -9.66 1.86 33.40
CA MET A 197 -9.33 2.66 32.20
C MET A 197 -10.55 3.20 31.44
N VAL A 198 -11.75 2.66 31.68
CA VAL A 198 -13.04 3.08 31.05
C VAL A 198 -13.78 4.05 31.97
#